data_AF-A0A931S2F4-F1
#
_entry.id   AF-A0A931S2F4-F1
#
_cell.length_a   1.000
_cell.length_b   1.000
_cell.length_c   1.000
_cell.angle_alpha   90.00
_cell.angle_beta   90.00
_cell.angle_gamma   90.00
#
_symmetry.space_group_name_H-M   'P 1'
#
loop_
_entity.id
_entity.type
_entity.pdbx_description
1 polymer ?
#
loop_
_entity_poly.entity_id
_entity_poly.type
_entity_poly.pdbx_seq_one_letter_code
_entity_poly.pdbx_strand_id
1 'polypeptide(L)'
;MYTLSETTTLVPFSELRTKLDEVLKALKTSKVVLERRKRPFAVLVPIEKFEKMEELLEMVEDRTLGYIAQERDKKGKEKDYLSLDEAEKKVGLKK
;
A
#
# COMPACT_ATOMS: atom_id res chain seq x y z
N MET A 1 20.86 -10.13 3.60
CA MET A 1 20.38 -10.49 4.95
C MET A 1 18.92 -10.11 5.03
N TYR A 2 18.02 -11.03 5.35
CA TYR A 2 16.60 -10.73 5.57
C TYR A 2 16.34 -10.76 7.07
N THR A 3 15.83 -9.66 7.61
CA THR A 3 15.46 -9.58 9.03
C THR A 3 13.96 -9.73 9.14
N LEU A 4 13.52 -10.78 9.84
CA LEU A 4 12.11 -11.06 10.11
C LEU A 4 11.84 -10.75 11.57
N SER A 5 10.95 -9.80 11.84
CA SER A 5 10.64 -9.32 13.19
C SER A 5 9.59 -10.16 13.92
N GLU A 6 8.91 -11.05 13.20
CA GLU A 6 7.79 -11.85 13.68
C GLU A 6 7.94 -13.32 13.30
N THR A 7 7.23 -14.20 14.01
CA THR A 7 7.18 -15.63 13.69
C THR A 7 6.77 -15.82 12.24
N THR A 8 7.67 -16.41 11.46
CA THR A 8 7.54 -16.50 10.00
C THR A 8 7.75 -17.93 9.54
N THR A 9 6.88 -18.39 8.65
CA THR A 9 6.99 -19.69 7.99
C THR A 9 7.54 -19.48 6.58
N LEU A 10 8.69 -20.09 6.29
CA LEU A 10 9.29 -20.09 4.95
C LEU A 10 8.75 -21.28 4.16
N VAL A 11 8.22 -21.02 2.97
CA VAL A 11 7.61 -22.05 2.13
C VAL A 11 8.20 -21.99 0.72
N PRO A 12 8.84 -23.07 0.22
CA PRO A 12 9.22 -23.15 -1.18
C PRO A 12 7.98 -23.06 -2.09
N PHE A 13 8.05 -22.24 -3.15
CA PHE A 13 6.93 -22.04 -4.07
C PHE A 13 6.39 -23.34 -4.66
N SER A 14 7.26 -24.33 -4.89
CA SER A 14 6.88 -25.65 -5.40
C SER A 14 5.95 -26.43 -4.46
N GLU A 15 6.03 -26.20 -3.15
CA GLU A 15 5.19 -26.88 -2.15
C GLU A 15 3.75 -26.38 -2.15
N LEU A 16 3.47 -25.20 -2.70
CA LEU A 16 2.09 -24.68 -2.77
C LEU A 16 1.15 -25.59 -3.55
N ARG A 17 1.66 -26.31 -4.55
CA ARG A 17 0.85 -27.21 -5.38
C ARG A 17 0.30 -28.39 -4.60
N THR A 18 1.03 -28.87 -3.59
CA THR A 18 0.73 -30.11 -2.87
C THR A 18 0.27 -29.85 -1.44
N LYS A 19 0.65 -28.73 -0.83
CA LYS A 19 0.43 -28.43 0.60
C LYS A 19 -0.29 -27.12 0.85
N LEU A 20 -1.14 -26.68 -0.08
CA LEU A 20 -1.85 -25.40 0.03
C LEU A 20 -2.60 -25.27 1.37
N ASP A 21 -3.30 -26.32 1.81
CA ASP A 21 -4.08 -26.30 3.05
C ASP A 21 -3.21 -26.09 4.31
N GLU A 22 -2.02 -26.68 4.35
CA GLU A 22 -1.06 -26.48 5.44
C GLU A 22 -0.54 -25.05 5.46
N VAL A 23 -0.28 -24.49 4.28
CA VAL A 23 0.18 -23.10 4.12
C VAL A 23 -0.91 -22.12 4.56
N LEU A 24 -2.17 -22.36 4.19
CA LEU A 24 -3.31 -21.55 4.63
C LEU A 24 -3.55 -21.66 6.13
N LYS A 25 -3.31 -22.83 6.75
CA LYS A 25 -3.35 -22.97 8.22
C LYS A 25 -2.23 -22.16 8.88
N ALA A 26 -1.01 -22.23 8.37
CA ALA A 26 0.12 -21.45 8.89
C ALA A 26 -0.16 -19.94 8.80
N LEU A 27 -0.75 -19.49 7.70
CA LEU A 27 -1.10 -18.08 7.45
C LEU A 27 -2.02 -17.46 8.53
N LYS A 28 -2.79 -18.28 9.26
CA LYS A 28 -3.64 -17.81 10.36
C LYS A 28 -2.84 -17.41 11.60
N THR A 29 -1.65 -17.95 11.78
CA THR A 29 -0.85 -17.82 13.01
C THR A 29 0.51 -17.19 12.79
N SER A 30 1.04 -17.23 11.57
CA SER A 30 2.35 -16.70 11.21
C SER A 30 2.32 -16.01 9.85
N LYS A 31 3.28 -15.11 9.61
CA LYS A 31 3.53 -14.61 8.26
C LYS A 31 4.10 -15.74 7.42
N VAL A 32 3.61 -15.91 6.20
CA VAL A 32 4.17 -16.89 5.25
C VAL A 32 4.99 -16.15 4.20
N VAL A 33 6.25 -16.54 4.04
CA VAL A 33 7.14 -16.02 3.00
C VAL A 33 7.40 -17.12 1.99
N LEU A 34 7.15 -16.81 0.72
CA LEU A 34 7.39 -17.72 -0.39
C LEU A 34 8.80 -17.57 -0.91
N GLU A 35 9.45 -18.72 -1.12
CA GLU A 35 10.80 -18.79 -1.63
C GLU A 35 10.86 -19.45 -3.00
N ARG A 36 11.72 -18.92 -3.87
CA ARG A 36 12.09 -19.54 -5.15
C ARG A 36 13.60 -19.62 -5.23
N ARG A 37 14.13 -20.82 -5.46
CA ARG A 37 15.59 -21.09 -5.47
C ARG A 37 16.31 -20.55 -4.22
N LYS A 38 15.72 -20.80 -3.03
CA LYS A 38 16.23 -20.34 -1.71
C LYS A 38 16.33 -18.82 -1.56
N ARG A 39 15.52 -18.06 -2.31
CA ARG A 39 15.40 -16.61 -2.18
C ARG A 39 13.93 -16.26 -1.94
N PRO A 40 13.61 -15.46 -0.91
CA PRO A 40 12.25 -14.97 -0.70
C PRO A 40 11.88 -14.02 -1.85
N PHE A 41 10.66 -14.16 -2.38
CA PHE A 41 10.17 -13.33 -3.48
C PHE A 41 8.75 -12.81 -3.27
N ALA A 42 7.98 -13.42 -2.37
CA ALA A 42 6.62 -12.98 -2.06
C ALA A 42 6.28 -13.26 -0.60
N VAL A 43 5.28 -12.54 -0.09
CA VAL A 43 4.72 -12.71 1.25
C VAL A 43 3.22 -12.94 1.08
N LEU A 44 2.71 -13.98 1.73
CA LEU A 44 1.27 -14.19 1.82
C LEU A 44 0.75 -13.53 3.10
N VAL A 45 -0.39 -12.87 2.97
CA VAL A 45 -1.15 -12.26 4.07
C VAL A 45 -2.63 -12.57 3.84
N PRO A 46 -3.45 -12.68 4.90
CA PRO A 46 -4.91 -12.68 4.75
C PRO A 46 -5.37 -11.42 4.01
N ILE A 47 -6.37 -11.55 3.14
CA ILE A 47 -6.86 -10.44 2.32
C ILE A 47 -7.36 -9.28 3.18
N GLU A 48 -8.06 -9.57 4.27
CA GLU A 48 -8.60 -8.56 5.18
C GLU A 48 -7.48 -7.81 5.91
N LYS A 49 -6.31 -8.44 6.10
CA LYS A 49 -5.14 -7.77 6.66
C LYS A 49 -4.49 -6.85 5.63
N PHE A 50 -4.45 -7.28 4.37
CA PHE A 50 -3.95 -6.47 3.27
C PHE A 50 -4.81 -5.21 3.06
N GLU A 51 -6.13 -5.37 2.97
CA GLU A 51 -7.08 -4.26 2.81
C GLU A 51 -6.95 -3.23 3.94
N LYS A 52 -6.90 -3.68 5.20
CA LYS A 52 -6.68 -2.79 6.35
C LYS A 52 -5.35 -2.03 6.29
N MET A 53 -4.31 -2.64 5.73
CA MET A 53 -3.03 -1.97 5.55
C MET A 53 -3.13 -0.90 4.46
N GLU A 54 -3.82 -1.18 3.35
CA GLU A 54 -4.06 -0.20 2.29
C GLU A 54 -4.90 0.98 2.79
N GLU A 55 -6.01 0.73 3.48
CA GLU A 55 -6.86 1.78 4.08
C GLU A 55 -6.07 2.67 5.04
N LEU A 56 -5.20 2.08 5.85
CA LEU A 56 -4.34 2.84 6.77
C LEU A 56 -3.34 3.70 6.01
N LEU A 57 -2.74 3.18 4.93
CA LEU A 57 -1.81 3.93 4.10
C LEU A 57 -2.50 5.11 3.42
N GLU A 58 -3.69 4.91 2.84
CA GLU A 58 -4.52 5.96 2.26
C GLU A 58 -4.83 7.06 3.28
N MET A 59 -5.29 6.68 4.48
CA MET A 59 -5.58 7.65 5.54
C MET A 59 -4.36 8.50 5.91
N VAL A 60 -3.18 7.89 6.02
CA VAL A 60 -1.94 8.59 6.34
C VAL A 60 -1.52 9.51 5.20
N GLU A 61 -1.65 9.05 3.96
CA GLU A 61 -1.37 9.85 2.76
C GLU A 61 -2.29 11.07 2.70
N ASP A 62 -3.60 10.88 2.76
CA ASP A 62 -4.61 11.94 2.73
C ASP A 62 -4.37 12.96 3.83
N ARG A 63 -4.08 12.51 5.05
CA ARG A 63 -3.78 13.40 6.17
C ARG A 63 -2.52 14.23 5.91
N THR A 64 -1.49 13.60 5.38
CA THR A 64 -0.21 14.27 5.07
C THR A 64 -0.40 15.30 3.95
N LEU A 65 -1.09 14.92 2.87
CA LEU A 65 -1.42 15.80 1.76
C LEU A 65 -2.32 16.96 2.22
N GLY A 66 -3.28 16.70 3.09
CA GLY A 66 -4.13 17.71 3.71
C GLY A 66 -3.33 18.75 4.51
N TYR A 67 -2.36 18.32 5.31
CA TYR A 67 -1.47 19.26 6.01
C TYR A 67 -0.64 20.10 5.04
N ILE A 68 -0.10 19.49 3.97
CA ILE A 68 0.65 20.22 2.94
C ILE A 68 -0.25 21.25 2.23
N ALA A 69 -1.48 20.86 1.89
CA ALA A 69 -2.46 21.74 1.27
C ALA A 69 -2.81 22.93 2.19
N GLN A 70 -3.03 22.67 3.48
CA GLN A 70 -3.29 23.71 4.46
C GLN A 70 -2.11 24.69 4.60
N GLU A 71 -0.87 24.18 4.60
CA GLU A 71 0.32 25.04 4.68
C GLU A 71 0.52 25.87 3.41
N ARG A 72 0.17 25.33 2.23
CA ARG A 72 0.15 26.11 0.98
C ARG A 72 -0.89 27.21 1.04
N ASP A 73 -2.08 26.89 1.54
CA ASP A 73 -3.18 27.86 1.63
C ASP A 73 -2.84 29.04 2.54
N LYS A 74 -2.29 28.77 3.74
CA LYS A 74 -1.83 29.82 4.67
C LYS A 74 -0.76 30.75 4.09
N LYS A 75 0.06 30.26 3.15
CA LYS A 75 1.17 31.01 2.55
C LYS A 75 0.82 31.57 1.16
N GLY A 76 -0.31 31.16 0.61
CA GLY A 76 -0.73 31.52 -0.73
C GLY A 76 -1.12 32.99 -0.83
N LYS A 77 -0.85 33.59 -1.97
CA LYS A 77 -1.38 34.90 -2.37
C LYS A 77 -2.40 34.68 -3.46
N GLU A 78 -3.32 35.63 -3.64
CA GLU A 78 -4.39 35.54 -4.64
C GLU A 78 -3.90 35.19 -6.06
N LYS A 79 -2.73 35.70 -6.45
CA LYS A 79 -2.06 35.39 -7.74
C LYS A 79 -1.61 33.93 -7.92
N ASP A 80 -1.53 33.17 -6.83
CA ASP A 80 -1.11 31.77 -6.83
C ASP A 80 -2.31 30.83 -7.06
N TYR A 81 -3.53 31.36 -7.11
CA TYR A 81 -4.77 30.63 -7.36
C TYR A 81 -5.28 30.91 -8.79
N LEU A 82 -6.06 29.96 -9.31
CA LEU A 82 -6.80 30.09 -10.55
C LEU A 82 -8.30 30.10 -10.22
N SER A 83 -9.07 30.91 -10.93
CA SER A 83 -10.52 30.78 -10.92
C SER A 83 -10.96 29.44 -11.51
N LEU A 84 -12.19 29.01 -11.19
CA LEU A 84 -12.75 27.77 -11.71
C LEU A 84 -12.76 27.77 -13.25
N ASP A 85 -13.16 28.89 -13.87
CA ASP A 85 -13.20 29.03 -15.33
C ASP A 85 -11.81 28.89 -15.97
N GLU A 86 -10.77 29.46 -15.35
CA GLU A 86 -9.39 29.32 -15.84
C GLU A 86 -8.88 27.89 -15.70
N ALA A 87 -9.20 27.22 -14.59
CA ALA A 87 -8.84 25.83 -14.35
C ALA A 87 -9.54 24.89 -15.36
N GLU A 88 -10.85 25.07 -15.59
CA GLU A 88 -11.64 24.30 -16.56
C GLU A 88 -11.11 24.46 -18.00
N LYS A 89 -10.72 25.68 -18.39
CA LYS A 89 -10.07 25.94 -19.69
C LYS A 89 -8.72 25.23 -19.79
N LYS A 90 -7.90 25.31 -18.74
CA LYS A 90 -6.56 24.72 -18.71
C LYS A 90 -6.57 23.20 -18.83
N VAL A 91 -7.58 22.54 -18.27
CA VAL A 91 -7.73 21.08 -18.33
C VAL A 91 -8.65 20.61 -19.47
N GLY A 92 -9.09 21.52 -20.34
CA GLY A 92 -9.85 21.20 -21.56
C GLY A 92 -11.33 20.84 -21.34
N LEU A 93 -11.89 21.16 -20.17
CA LEU A 93 -13.32 20.96 -19.88
C LEU A 93 -14.21 22.06 -20.48
N LYS A 94 -13.62 23.21 -20.80
CA LYS A 94 -14.30 24.38 -21.37
C LYS A 94 -13.40 25.05 -22.41
N LYS A 95 -13.98 25.59 -23.48
CA LYS A 95 -13.24 26.31 -24.54
C LYS A 95 -13.02 27.77 -24.16
#